data_AF-A0A135YTQ2-F1
#
_entry.id   AF-A0A135YTQ2-F1
#
_cell.length_a   1.000
_cell.length_b   1.000
_cell.length_c   1.000
_cell.angle_alpha   90.00
_cell.angle_beta   90.00
_cell.angle_gamma   90.00
#
_symmetry.space_group_name_H-M   'P 1'
#
loop_
_entity.id
_entity.type
_entity.pdbx_description
1 polymer ?
#
loop_
_entity_poly.entity_id
_entity_poly.type
_entity_poly.pdbx_seq_one_letter_code
_entity_poly.pdbx_strand_id
1 'polypeptide(L)' 'MAITKIHPIKSTLNLAIDYITKSEKTDEKILVSSFKYHPSTAHTQFIKIRKIIFYSIFLKR' A
#
# COMPACT_ATOMS: atom_id res chain seq x y z
N MET A 1 20.38 -10.35 20.22
CA MET A 1 19.49 -9.82 19.17
C MET A 1 18.05 -10.06 19.58
N ALA A 2 17.31 -9.02 19.98
CA ALA A 2 15.90 -9.15 20.31
C ALA A 2 15.10 -9.22 19.01
N ILE A 3 14.47 -10.37 18.74
CA ILE A 3 13.60 -10.55 17.58
C ILE A 3 12.19 -10.18 18.02
N THR A 4 11.78 -8.94 17.76
CA THR A 4 10.38 -8.54 17.95
C THR A 4 9.58 -8.93 16.71
N LYS A 5 8.48 -9.66 16.91
CA LYS A 5 7.58 -10.07 15.81
C LYS A 5 6.78 -8.85 15.37
N ILE A 6 7.15 -8.26 14.23
CA ILE A 6 6.36 -7.18 13.62
C ILE A 6 5.16 -7.82 12.94
N HIS A 7 3.97 -7.59 13.51
CA HIS A 7 2.74 -8.03 12.88
C HIS A 7 2.50 -7.22 11.60
N PRO A 8 2.18 -7.88 10.46
CA PRO A 8 1.88 -7.17 9.23
C PRO A 8 0.62 -6.33 9.40
N ILE A 9 0.68 -5.08 8.95
CA ILE A 9 -0.47 -4.19 8.89
C ILE A 9 -1.42 -4.72 7.81
N LYS A 10 -2.59 -5.21 8.22
CA LYS A 10 -3.61 -5.80 7.32
C LYS A 10 -4.83 -4.91 7.14
N SER A 11 -5.28 -4.24 8.20
CA SER A 11 -6.55 -3.50 8.24
C SER A 11 -6.46 -2.10 7.64
N THR A 12 -5.31 -1.42 7.74
CA THR A 12 -5.22 -0.02 7.28
C THR A 12 -5.07 0.13 5.77
N LEU A 13 -4.64 -0.92 5.05
CA LEU A 13 -4.47 -0.84 3.59
C LEU A 13 -5.81 -0.67 2.88
N ASN A 14 -6.80 -1.49 3.23
CA ASN A 14 -8.14 -1.39 2.64
C ASN A 14 -8.79 -0.05 2.97
N LEU A 15 -8.71 0.38 4.24
CA LEU A 15 -9.22 1.67 4.67
C LEU A 15 -8.54 2.85 3.94
N ALA A 16 -7.24 2.76 3.63
CA ALA A 16 -6.54 3.78 2.88
C ALA A 16 -6.96 3.81 1.40
N ILE A 17 -7.13 2.65 0.77
CA ILE A 17 -7.61 2.55 -0.62
C ILE A 17 -9.04 3.12 -0.71
N ASP A 18 -9.92 2.75 0.23
CA ASP A 18 -11.28 3.27 0.30
C ASP A 18 -11.28 4.79 0.56
N TYR A 19 -10.40 5.28 1.43
CA TYR A 19 -10.28 6.70 1.71
C TYR A 19 -9.85 7.50 0.48
N ILE A 20 -8.88 7.00 -0.30
CA ILE A 20 -8.37 7.67 -1.51
C ILE A 20 -9.39 7.60 -2.66
N THR A 21 -10.20 6.54 -2.74
CA THR A 21 -11.16 6.34 -3.83
C THR A 21 -12.53 6.99 -3.60
N LYS A 22 -12.72 7.63 -2.43
CA LYS A 22 -13.93 8.40 -2.12
C LYS A 22 -14.07 9.59 -3.07
N SER A 23 -15.21 9.66 -3.74
CA SER A 23 -15.59 10.75 -4.65
C SER A 23 -15.73 12.11 -3.97
N GLU A 24 -16.00 12.14 -2.67
CA GLU A 24 -16.08 13.38 -1.87
C GLU A 24 -14.72 14.08 -1.72
N LYS A 25 -13.61 13.33 -1.89
CA LYS A 25 -12.24 13.79 -1.64
C LYS A 25 -11.39 13.81 -2.90
N THR A 26 -11.86 13.17 -3.97
CA THR A 26 -11.20 13.14 -5.27
C THR A 26 -12.24 13.54 -6.30
N ASP A 27 -12.14 14.76 -6.83
CA ASP A 27 -13.05 15.36 -7.83
C ASP A 27 -13.52 14.32 -8.85
N GLU A 28 -14.65 13.68 -8.57
CA GLU A 28 -15.24 12.58 -9.35
C GLU A 28 -14.27 11.44 -9.75
N LYS A 29 -13.30 11.12 -8.89
CA LYS A 29 -12.25 10.09 -9.12
C LYS A 29 -11.27 10.40 -10.27
N ILE A 30 -11.30 11.61 -10.84
CA ILE A 30 -10.41 12.02 -11.95
C ILE A 30 -8.93 11.93 -11.55
N LEU A 31 -8.61 12.29 -10.31
CA LEU A 31 -7.25 12.24 -9.78
C LEU A 31 -6.75 10.80 -9.55
N VAL A 32 -7.65 9.85 -9.31
CA VAL A 32 -7.29 8.44 -9.11
C VAL A 32 -6.94 7.80 -10.46
N SER A 33 -7.68 8.12 -11.51
CA SER A 33 -7.46 7.55 -12.85
C SER A 33 -6.27 8.20 -13.59
N SER A 34 -5.99 9.48 -13.34
CA SER A 34 -4.92 10.24 -14.00
C SER A 34 -3.50 9.68 -13.74
N PHE A 35 -3.23 9.14 -12.55
CA PHE A 35 -1.91 8.63 -12.17
C PHE A 35 -1.64 7.16 -12.53
N LYS A 36 -2.40 6.58 -13.49
CA LYS A 36 -2.34 5.14 -13.84
C LYS A 36 -2.60 4.22 -12.64
N TYR A 37 -3.26 4.73 -11.61
CA TYR A 37 -3.55 3.99 -10.40
C TYR A 37 -4.91 3.32 -10.51
N HIS A 38 -4.95 2.01 -10.26
CA HIS A 38 -6.20 1.27 -10.25
C HIS A 38 -6.34 0.58 -8.89
N PRO A 39 -7.43 0.81 -8.14
CA PRO A 39 -7.57 0.29 -6.79
C PRO A 39 -7.47 -1.23 -6.68
N SER A 40 -7.81 -1.99 -7.74
CA SER A 40 -7.64 -3.44 -7.73
C SER A 40 -6.17 -3.88 -7.82
N THR A 41 -5.28 -3.07 -8.40
CA THR A 41 -3.84 -3.37 -8.48
C THR A 41 -3.04 -2.82 -7.29
N ALA A 42 -3.63 -1.92 -6.51
CA ALA A 42 -3.04 -1.32 -5.31
C ALA A 42 -2.52 -2.36 -4.32
N HIS A 43 -3.31 -3.40 -4.05
CA HIS A 43 -2.94 -4.45 -3.10
C HIS A 43 -1.69 -5.20 -3.54
N THR A 44 -1.60 -5.59 -4.83
CA THR A 44 -0.45 -6.30 -5.39
C THR A 44 0.82 -5.44 -5.36
N GLN A 45 0.70 -4.14 -5.69
CA GLN A 45 1.83 -3.21 -5.62
C GLN A 45 2.34 -3.04 -4.19
N PHE A 46 1.44 -2.90 -3.22
CA PHE A 46 1.79 -2.79 -1.80
C PHE A 46 2.57 -4.02 -1.30
N ILE A 47 2.10 -5.23 -1.62
CA ILE A 47 2.79 -6.47 -1.24
C ILE A 47 4.17 -6.58 -1.92
N LYS A 48 4.30 -6.18 -3.19
CA LYS A 48 5.58 -6.18 -3.92
C LYS A 48 6.60 -5.24 -3.28
N ILE A 49 6.21 -4.00 -2.97
CA ILE A 49 7.08 -3.01 -2.32
C ILE A 49 7.50 -3.50 -0.94
N ARG A 50 6.56 -4.05 -0.15
CA ARG A 50 6.85 -4.60 1.17
C ARG A 50 7.88 -5.72 1.14
N LYS A 51 7.80 -6.61 0.13
CA LYS A 51 8.77 -7.68 -0.09
C LYS A 51 10.15 -7.14 -0.47
N ILE A 52 10.21 -6.14 -1.37
CA ILE A 52 11.46 -5.48 -1.77
C ILE A 52 12.13 -4.80 -0.56
N ILE A 53 11.39 -4.03 0.24
CA ILE A 53 11.91 -3.34 1.42
C ILE A 53 12.39 -4.35 2.47
N PHE A 54 11.63 -5.43 2.69
CA PHE A 54 12.05 -6.47 3.62
C PHE A 54 13.39 -7.10 3.22
N TYR A 55 13.54 -7.47 1.94
CA TYR A 55 14.82 -7.99 1.45
C TYR A 55 15.92 -6.95 1.42
N SER A 56 15.64 -5.69 1.09
CA SER A 56 16.70 -4.66 1.06
C SER A 56 17.22 -4.32 2.46
N ILE A 57 16.37 -4.37 3.48
CA ILE A 57 16.78 -4.18 4.88
C ILE A 57 17.53 -5.40 5.42
N PHE A 58 17.13 -6.62 5.00
CA PHE A 58 17.68 -7.86 5.51
C PHE A 58 18.96 -8.32 4.78
N LEU A 59 19.03 -8.14 3.46
CA LEU A 59 20.16 -8.55 2.62
C LEU A 59 21.31 -7.53 2.62
N LYS A 60 21.05 -6.29 3.05
CA LYS A 60 22.06 -5.22 3.18
C LYS A 60 22.67 -5.17 4.59
N ARG A 61 22.44 -6.21 5.40
CA ARG A 61 23.07 -6.47 6.70
C ARG A 61 24.06 -7.61 6.60
#